data_AF-E1RJN1-F1
#
_entry.id   AF-E1RJN1-F1
#
_cell.length_a   1.000
_cell.length_b   1.000
_cell.length_c   1.000
_cell.angle_alpha   90.00
_cell.angle_beta   90.00
_cell.angle_gamma   90.00
#
_symmetry.space_group_name_H-M   'P 1'
#
loop_
_entity.id
_entity.type
_entity.pdbx_description
1 polymer ?
#
loop_
_entity_poly.entity_id
_entity_poly.type
_entity_poly.pdbx_seq_one_letter_code
_entity_poly.pdbx_strand_id
1 'polypeptide(L)' 'MSGKIIQMIDKLIELKSGGNPTVATTTRTKLILKGINPQKYDSHSDDDPEVIAKIRSVATEMGIKL' A
#
# COMPACT_ATOMS: atom_id res chain seq x y z
N MET A 1 -12.25 -3.25 -12.00
CA MET A 1 -11.73 -4.51 -11.43
C MET A 1 -11.58 -4.24 -9.96
N SER A 2 -12.39 -4.83 -9.09
CA SER A 2 -12.31 -4.56 -7.64
C SER A 2 -10.99 -5.07 -7.06
N GLY A 3 -10.54 -4.47 -5.95
CA GLY A 3 -9.39 -4.96 -5.20
C GLY A 3 -8.01 -4.57 -5.74
N LYS A 4 -7.90 -3.58 -6.64
CA LYS A 4 -6.57 -3.09 -7.08
C LYS A 4 -5.84 -2.37 -5.96
N ILE A 5 -6.57 -1.70 -5.07
CA ILE A 5 -6.00 -1.03 -3.90
C ILE A 5 -5.24 -2.02 -3.01
N ILE A 6 -5.86 -3.15 -2.64
CA ILE A 6 -5.20 -4.14 -1.79
C ILE A 6 -3.99 -4.76 -2.49
N GLN A 7 -4.09 -5.06 -3.80
CA GLN A 7 -2.96 -5.55 -4.60
C GLN A 7 -1.79 -4.56 -4.64
N MET A 8 -2.07 -3.26 -4.79
CA MET A 8 -1.04 -2.22 -4.78
C MET A 8 -0.37 -2.08 -3.42
N ILE A 9 -1.15 -2.17 -2.34
CA ILE A 9 -0.64 -2.13 -0.97
C ILE A 9 0.27 -3.33 -0.70
N ASP A 10 -0.16 -4.54 -1.04
CA ASP A 10 0.62 -5.76 -0.84
C ASP A 10 1.91 -5.72 -1.65
N LYS A 11 1.84 -5.33 -2.93
CA LYS A 11 3.02 -5.15 -3.78
C LYS A 11 3.99 -4.11 -3.22
N LEU A 12 3.49 -2.99 -2.70
CA LEU A 12 4.34 -1.97 -2.07
C LEU A 12 5.08 -2.52 -0.84
N ILE A 13 4.37 -3.25 0.02
CA ILE A 13 4.94 -3.85 1.22
C ILE A 13 5.97 -4.91 0.85
N GLU A 14 5.69 -5.74 -0.15
CA GLU A 14 6.62 -6.75 -0.66
C GLU A 14 7.90 -6.12 -1.21
N LEU A 15 7.76 -5.17 -2.14
CA LEU A 15 8.91 -4.46 -2.75
C LEU A 15 9.73 -3.71 -1.71
N LYS A 16 9.09 -3.09 -0.72
CA LYS A 16 9.80 -2.32 0.31
C LYS A 16 10.47 -3.20 1.34
N SER A 17 9.84 -4.32 1.70
CA SER A 17 10.34 -5.22 2.74
C SER A 17 11.43 -6.16 2.26
N GLY A 18 11.41 -6.57 0.99
CA GLY A 18 12.35 -7.57 0.48
C GLY A 18 12.35 -8.87 1.29
N GLY A 19 11.20 -9.23 1.87
CA GLY A 19 11.06 -10.39 2.78
C GLY A 19 11.41 -10.11 4.24
N ASN A 20 11.85 -8.91 4.62
CA ASN A 20 12.11 -8.57 6.01
C ASN A 20 10.80 -8.24 6.77
N PRO A 21 10.39 -9.03 7.78
CA PRO A 21 9.11 -8.86 8.45
C PRO A 21 9.02 -7.53 9.23
N THR A 22 10.12 -7.04 9.79
CA THR A 22 10.15 -5.74 10.50
C THR A 22 9.93 -4.58 9.53
N VAL A 23 10.53 -4.65 8.34
CA VAL A 23 10.33 -3.63 7.30
C VAL A 23 8.89 -3.70 6.76
N ALA A 24 8.31 -4.89 6.63
CA ALA A 24 6.91 -5.03 6.23
C ALA A 24 5.95 -4.39 7.26
N THR A 25 6.16 -4.64 8.55
CA THR A 25 5.36 -4.05 9.63
C THR A 25 5.50 -2.53 9.68
N THR A 26 6.72 -2.00 9.61
CA THR A 26 6.95 -0.54 9.61
C THR A 26 6.39 0.14 8.37
N THR A 27 6.40 -0.54 7.20
CA THR A 27 5.75 -0.05 5.98
C THR A 27 4.24 0.02 6.13
N ARG A 28 3.60 -1.00 6.72
CA ARG A 28 2.16 -0.98 7.06
C ARG A 28 1.82 0.17 8.02
N THR A 29 2.60 0.35 9.07
CA THR A 29 2.43 1.46 10.00
C THR A 29 2.55 2.81 9.30
N LYS A 30 3.52 2.97 8.40
CA LYS A 30 3.69 4.22 7.64
C LYS A 30 2.50 4.50 6.70
N LEU A 31 1.92 3.48 6.08
CA LEU A 31 0.68 3.63 5.30
C LEU A 31 -0.47 4.13 6.18
N ILE A 32 -0.67 3.53 7.36
CA ILE A 32 -1.71 3.93 8.31
C ILE A 32 -1.51 5.38 8.75
N LEU A 33 -0.28 5.79 9.08
CA LEU A 33 0.04 7.18 9.45
C LEU A 33 -0.19 8.17 8.30
N LYS A 34 -0.04 7.74 7.05
CA LYS A 34 -0.39 8.52 5.87
C LYS A 34 -1.91 8.51 5.59
N GLY A 35 -2.71 7.85 6.41
CA GLY A 35 -4.16 7.77 6.27
C GLY A 35 -4.62 6.77 5.21
N ILE A 36 -3.81 5.75 4.91
CA ILE A 36 -4.20 4.59 4.11
C ILE A 36 -4.18 3.39 5.06
N ASN A 37 -5.34 2.87 5.46
CA ASN A 37 -5.38 1.70 6.33
C ASN A 37 -5.53 0.42 5.47
N PRO A 38 -4.49 -0.43 5.33
CA PRO A 38 -4.58 -1.67 4.57
C PRO A 38 -5.75 -2.58 4.95
N GLN A 39 -6.12 -2.60 6.24
CA GLN A 39 -7.19 -3.46 6.76
C GLN A 39 -8.59 -3.03 6.31
N LYS A 40 -8.73 -1.85 5.71
CA LYS A 40 -10.01 -1.37 5.15
C LYS A 40 -10.25 -1.83 3.71
N TYR A 41 -9.26 -2.48 3.09
CA TYR A 41 -9.33 -2.88 1.69
C TYR A 41 -9.23 -4.39 1.57
N ASP A 42 -10.06 -4.95 0.71
CA ASP A 42 -10.08 -6.35 0.35
C ASP A 42 -10.22 -6.50 -1.18
N SER A 43 -10.32 -7.74 -1.66
CA SER A 43 -10.46 -8.05 -3.09
C SER A 43 -11.79 -7.55 -3.71
N HIS A 44 -12.75 -7.15 -2.88
CA HIS A 44 -14.08 -6.71 -3.30
C HIS A 44 -14.27 -5.20 -3.14
N SER A 45 -13.31 -4.51 -2.54
CA SER A 45 -13.33 -3.07 -2.33
C SER A 45 -13.28 -2.34 -3.67
N ASP A 46 -14.12 -1.31 -3.79
CA ASP A 46 -14.13 -0.43 -4.94
C ASP A 46 -12.81 0.33 -5.05
N ASP A 47 -12.34 0.47 -6.29
CA ASP A 47 -11.11 1.20 -6.58
C ASP A 47 -11.40 2.70 -6.63
N ASP A 48 -11.05 3.38 -5.55
CA ASP A 48 -11.04 4.84 -5.50
C ASP A 48 -9.74 5.39 -6.15
N PRO A 49 -9.85 6.20 -7.23
CA PRO A 49 -8.70 6.79 -7.90
C PRO A 49 -7.87 7.72 -6.98
N GLU A 50 -8.48 8.38 -5.99
CA GLU A 50 -7.77 9.22 -5.04
C GLU A 50 -6.88 8.38 -4.11
N VAL A 51 -7.39 7.25 -3.63
CA VAL A 51 -6.62 6.31 -2.81
C VAL A 51 -5.45 5.73 -3.61
N ILE A 52 -5.67 5.37 -4.87
CA ILE A 52 -4.63 4.87 -5.77
C ILE A 52 -3.53 5.92 -5.96
N ALA A 53 -3.90 7.18 -6.20
CA ALA A 53 -2.94 8.28 -6.34
C ALA A 53 -2.11 8.47 -5.05
N LYS A 54 -2.77 8.36 -3.89
CA LYS A 54 -2.11 8.47 -2.58
C LYS A 54 -1.11 7.33 -2.34
N ILE A 55 -1.46 6.09 -2.69
CA ILE A 55 -0.54 4.94 -2.60
C ILE A 55 0.68 5.16 -3.48
N ARG A 56 0.50 5.67 -4.72
CA ARG A 56 1.62 6.00 -5.63
C ARG A 56 2.52 7.09 -5.06
N SER A 57 1.94 8.12 -4.45
CA SER A 57 2.70 9.18 -3.79
C SER A 57 3.56 8.61 -2.66
N VAL A 58 2.96 7.80 -1.77
CA VAL A 58 3.68 7.17 -0.66
C VAL A 58 4.78 6.22 -1.16
N ALA A 59 4.51 5.45 -2.21
CA ALA A 59 5.51 4.58 -2.82
C ALA A 59 6.70 5.39 -3.35
N THR A 60 6.43 6.50 -4.04
CA THR A 60 7.47 7.41 -4.55
C THR A 60 8.30 8.00 -3.41
N GLU A 61 7.67 8.44 -2.31
CA GLU A 61 8.37 8.89 -1.09
C GLU A 61 9.26 7.81 -0.46
N MET A 62 8.90 6.53 -0.65
CA MET A 62 9.68 5.39 -0.17
C MET A 62 10.74 4.90 -1.17
N GLY A 63 10.86 5.55 -2.35
CA GLY A 63 11.76 5.13 -3.42
C GLY A 63 11.31 3.88 -4.19
N ILE A 64 10.02 3.54 -4.12
CA ILE A 64 9.42 2.37 -4.78
C ILE A 64 8.63 2.83 -6.01
N LYS A 65 8.77 2.12 -7.13
CA LYS A 65 7.98 2.33 -8.36
C LYS A 65 6.93 1.23 -8.51
N LEU A 66 5.65 1.60 -8.51
CA LEU A 66 4.48 0.68 -8.55
C LEU A 66 3.84 0.50 -9.92
#